data_AF-A0A7S0WEA7-F1
#
_entry.id   AF-A0A7S0WEA7-F1
#
_cell.length_a   1.000
_cell.length_b   1.000
_cell.length_c   1.000
_cell.angle_alpha   90.00
_cell.angle_beta   90.00
_cell.angle_gamma   90.00
#
_symmetry.space_group_name_H-M   'P 1'
#
loop_
_entity.id
_entity.type
_entity.pdbx_description
1 polymer ?
#
loop_
_entity_poly.entity_id
_entity_poly.type
_entity_poly.pdbx_seq_one_letter_code
_entity_poly.pdbx_strand_id
1 'polypeptide(L)'
;AKCGETKLVYRLLRRMAQVHNFIADEKAYNAFLRGLCERDDVEEAEEVLRRWNNEKFDLERQSDRGGFVSKPTAASYGLAIDAWVRRGDMLRARKLLQQMQWERVPPSL
;
A
#
# COMPACT_ATOMS: atom_id res chain seq x y z
N ALA A 1 14.26 -2.37 -15.30
CA ALA A 1 14.54 -1.23 -14.39
C ALA A 1 13.47 -1.00 -13.29
N LYS A 2 12.47 -1.89 -13.11
CA LYS A 2 11.25 -1.61 -12.32
C LYS A 2 11.36 -1.72 -10.78
N CYS A 3 12.22 -2.60 -10.24
CA CYS A 3 12.45 -2.77 -8.79
C CYS A 3 13.13 -1.57 -8.06
N GLY A 4 13.53 -0.53 -8.81
CA GLY A 4 14.23 0.64 -8.25
C GLY A 4 13.29 1.69 -7.67
N GLU A 5 12.12 1.87 -8.28
CA GLU A 5 11.21 2.98 -7.97
C GLU A 5 10.44 2.75 -6.67
N THR A 6 9.99 1.52 -6.37
CA THR A 6 9.42 1.23 -5.04
C THR A 6 10.44 1.37 -3.95
N LYS A 7 11.65 0.82 -4.12
CA LYS A 7 12.73 1.01 -3.13
C LYS A 7 13.01 2.48 -2.86
N LEU A 8 12.91 3.34 -3.88
CA LEU A 8 13.03 4.79 -3.74
C LEU A 8 11.86 5.38 -2.97
N VAL A 9 10.62 5.00 -3.29
CA VAL A 9 9.43 5.51 -2.60
C VAL A 9 9.43 5.10 -1.12
N TYR A 10 9.74 3.85 -0.82
CA TYR A 10 9.92 3.40 0.57
C TYR A 10 11.04 4.15 1.30
N ARG A 11 12.16 4.39 0.62
CA ARG A 11 13.26 5.19 1.18
C ARG A 11 12.84 6.63 1.43
N LEU A 12 12.02 7.20 0.55
CA LEU A 12 11.46 8.54 0.67
C LEU A 12 10.48 8.61 1.85
N LEU A 13 9.51 7.69 1.94
CA LEU A 13 8.52 7.62 3.01
C LEU A 13 9.20 7.43 4.37
N ARG A 14 10.19 6.53 4.47
CA ARG A 14 11.00 6.36 5.69
C ARG A 14 11.83 7.59 6.03
N ARG A 15 12.43 8.26 5.04
CA ARG A 15 13.22 9.48 5.25
C ARG A 15 12.34 10.64 5.73
N MET A 16 11.13 10.78 5.20
CA MET A 16 10.17 11.78 5.65
C MET A 16 9.75 11.53 7.11
N ALA A 17 9.55 10.27 7.49
CA ALA A 17 9.28 9.89 8.88
C ALA A 17 10.46 10.21 9.82
N GLN A 18 11.69 9.91 9.41
CA GLN A 18 12.89 10.09 10.25
C GLN A 18 13.36 11.55 10.39
N VAL A 19 13.27 12.34 9.32
CA VAL A 19 13.86 13.70 9.28
C VAL A 19 12.85 14.77 9.65
N HIS A 20 11.59 14.60 9.26
CA HIS A 20 10.56 15.63 9.40
C HIS A 20 9.45 15.24 10.38
N ASN A 21 9.55 14.10 11.06
CA ASN A 21 8.46 13.52 11.87
C ASN A 21 7.15 13.37 11.07
N PHE A 22 7.26 13.28 9.73
CA PHE A 22 6.13 13.20 8.82
C PHE A 22 5.82 11.72 8.55
N ILE A 23 4.84 11.20 9.26
CA ILE A 23 4.31 9.86 9.03
C ILE A 23 3.50 9.91 7.73
N ALA A 24 3.92 9.13 6.74
CA ALA A 24 3.16 8.97 5.51
C ALA A 24 1.75 8.43 5.84
N ASP A 25 0.75 9.27 5.61
CA ASP A 25 -0.63 8.93 5.84
C ASP A 25 -1.20 8.10 4.69
N GLU A 26 -2.43 7.64 4.85
CA GLU A 26 -3.14 6.87 3.84
C GLU A 26 -3.14 7.56 2.45
N LYS A 27 -3.23 8.89 2.43
CA LYS A 27 -3.31 9.67 1.20
C LYS A 27 -2.02 9.59 0.40
N ALA A 28 -0.86 9.64 1.07
CA ALA A 28 0.43 9.50 0.41
C ALA A 28 0.57 8.14 -0.30
N TYR A 29 0.20 7.05 0.38
CA TYR A 29 0.22 5.72 -0.23
C TYR A 29 -0.80 5.57 -1.36
N ASN A 30 -2.04 6.07 -1.17
CA ASN A 30 -3.07 6.01 -2.21
C ASN A 30 -2.69 6.82 -3.46
N ALA A 31 -2.02 7.96 -3.30
CA ALA A 31 -1.49 8.73 -4.44
C ALA A 31 -0.45 7.93 -5.23
N PHE A 32 0.43 7.22 -4.52
CA PHE A 32 1.44 6.39 -5.15
C PHE A 32 0.83 5.17 -5.85
N LEU A 33 -0.10 4.46 -5.19
CA LEU A 33 -0.84 3.34 -5.76
C LEU A 33 -1.58 3.75 -7.02
N ARG A 34 -2.26 4.91 -7.00
CA ARG A 34 -2.95 5.46 -8.17
C ARG A 34 -2.00 5.68 -9.34
N GLY A 35 -0.86 6.35 -9.10
CA GLY A 35 0.14 6.60 -10.13
C GLY A 35 0.69 5.32 -10.77
N LEU A 36 0.89 4.26 -9.98
CA LEU A 36 1.30 2.95 -10.50
C LEU A 36 0.17 2.28 -11.32
N CYS A 37 -1.07 2.34 -10.85
CA CYS A 37 -2.23 1.76 -11.53
C CYS A 37 -2.56 2.48 -12.85
N GLU A 38 -2.27 3.78 -12.96
CA GLU A 38 -2.42 4.57 -14.19
C GLU A 38 -1.34 4.24 -15.23
N ARG A 39 -0.18 3.74 -14.79
CA ARG A 39 0.94 3.32 -15.65
C ARG A 39 0.90 1.84 -16.02
N ASP A 40 -0.14 1.11 -15.62
CA ASP A 40 -0.27 -0.35 -15.73
C ASP A 40 0.86 -1.12 -15.02
N ASP A 41 1.52 -0.50 -14.04
CA ASP A 41 2.52 -1.14 -13.18
C ASP A 41 1.83 -1.85 -11.99
N VAL A 42 0.84 -2.70 -12.30
CA VAL A 42 -0.10 -3.29 -11.32
C VAL A 42 0.57 -4.23 -10.32
N GLU A 43 1.58 -4.99 -10.74
CA GLU A 43 2.41 -5.81 -9.84
C GLU A 43 3.13 -4.97 -8.80
N GLU A 44 3.60 -3.79 -9.20
CA GLU A 44 4.31 -2.89 -8.31
C GLU A 44 3.34 -2.25 -7.31
N ALA A 45 2.12 -1.92 -7.75
CA ALA A 45 1.04 -1.47 -6.88
C ALA A 45 0.66 -2.55 -5.85
N GLU A 46 0.58 -3.82 -6.27
CA GLU A 46 0.35 -4.96 -5.38
C GLU A 46 1.48 -5.11 -4.36
N GLU A 47 2.75 -5.01 -4.76
CA GLU A 47 3.89 -5.07 -3.85
C GLU A 47 3.89 -3.91 -2.85
N VAL A 48 3.45 -2.72 -3.27
CA VAL A 48 3.28 -1.59 -2.36
C VAL A 48 2.25 -1.89 -1.29
N LEU A 49 1.06 -2.34 -1.71
CA LEU A 49 -0.03 -2.69 -0.80
C LEU A 49 0.36 -3.84 0.15
N ARG A 50 1.09 -4.84 -0.37
CA ARG A 50 1.59 -5.97 0.42
C ARG A 50 2.58 -5.50 1.49
N ARG A 51 3.51 -4.61 1.14
CA ARG A 51 4.48 -4.08 2.11
C ARG A 51 3.83 -3.17 3.14
N TRP A 52 2.90 -2.31 2.74
CA TRP A 52 2.15 -1.46 3.67
C TRP A 52 1.38 -2.29 4.71
N ASN A 53 0.79 -3.43 4.29
CA ASN A 53 0.20 -4.40 5.23
C ASN A 53 1.25 -5.04 6.18
N ASN A 54 2.46 -5.31 5.68
CA ASN A 54 3.53 -5.94 6.47
C ASN A 54 4.30 -4.96 7.38
N GLU A 55 4.27 -3.64 7.10
CA GLU A 55 4.91 -2.60 7.92
C GLU A 55 4.34 -2.55 9.35
N LYS A 56 3.18 -3.18 9.58
CA LYS A 56 2.63 -3.52 10.90
C LYS A 56 3.65 -4.23 11.80
N PHE A 57 4.53 -5.07 11.26
CA PHE A 57 5.52 -5.84 12.03
C PHE A 57 6.84 -5.10 12.31
N ASP A 58 7.22 -4.14 11.45
CA ASP A 58 8.50 -3.42 11.57
C ASP A 58 8.41 -2.21 12.52
N LEU A 59 7.25 -1.58 12.62
CA LEU A 59 7.04 -0.36 13.41
C LEU A 59 6.43 -0.63 14.80
N GLU A 60 5.61 -1.68 14.99
CA GLU A 60 5.17 -2.13 16.33
C GLU A 60 6.38 -2.53 17.20
N ARG A 61 7.46 -3.03 16.59
CA ARG A 61 8.73 -3.33 17.27
C ARG A 61 9.60 -2.11 17.60
N GLN A 62 9.36 -0.96 16.97
CA GLN A 62 10.18 0.25 17.10
C GLN A 62 9.53 1.35 17.94
N SER A 63 8.29 1.18 18.41
CA SER A 63 7.60 2.23 19.17
C SER A 63 7.44 1.90 20.66
N ASP A 64 8.36 2.42 21.48
CA ASP A 64 8.05 2.75 22.89
C ASP A 64 7.18 4.02 22.99
N ARG A 65 6.89 4.69 21.85
CA ARG A 65 6.23 6.01 21.78
C ARG A 65 4.87 6.04 21.07
N GLY A 66 4.25 4.89 20.79
CA GLY A 66 2.91 4.86 20.18
C GLY A 66 2.84 5.60 18.83
N GLY A 67 3.80 5.33 17.95
CA GLY A 67 3.81 5.93 16.61
C GLY A 67 2.60 5.47 15.80
N PHE A 68 1.88 6.41 15.18
CA PHE A 68 0.74 6.11 14.33
C PHE A 68 1.21 5.37 13.07
N VAL A 69 0.82 4.10 12.92
CA VAL A 69 1.08 3.33 11.69
C VAL A 69 -0.19 3.40 10.84
N SER A 70 -0.09 4.03 9.67
CA SER A 70 -1.18 4.04 8.70
C SER A 70 -1.40 2.62 8.16
N LYS A 71 -2.65 2.29 7.84
CA LYS A 71 -3.02 0.97 7.29
C LYS A 71 -3.76 1.15 5.97
N PRO A 72 -3.66 0.18 5.04
CA PRO A 72 -4.48 0.20 3.85
C PRO A 72 -5.97 0.23 4.18
N THR A 73 -6.72 1.00 3.41
CA THR A 73 -8.18 1.12 3.53
C THR A 73 -8.88 0.48 2.34
N ALA A 74 -10.20 0.50 2.34
CA ALA A 74 -11.00 0.06 1.20
C ALA A 74 -10.61 0.75 -0.10
N ALA A 75 -10.26 2.05 -0.04
CA ALA A 75 -9.81 2.81 -1.19
C ALA A 75 -8.49 2.27 -1.73
N SER A 76 -7.53 1.94 -0.86
CA SER A 76 -6.24 1.36 -1.23
C SER A 76 -6.39 0.01 -1.94
N TYR A 77 -7.23 -0.88 -1.40
CA TYR A 77 -7.54 -2.16 -2.04
C TYR A 77 -8.30 -1.98 -3.35
N GLY A 78 -9.27 -1.07 -3.39
CA GLY A 78 -10.05 -0.78 -4.59
C GLY A 78 -9.19 -0.38 -5.77
N LEU A 79 -8.15 0.45 -5.55
CA LEU A 79 -7.20 0.83 -6.61
C LEU A 79 -6.49 -0.38 -7.22
N ALA A 80 -5.95 -1.27 -6.39
CA ALA A 80 -5.21 -2.45 -6.87
C ALA A 80 -6.15 -3.50 -7.50
N ILE A 81 -7.35 -3.70 -6.95
CA ILE A 81 -8.36 -4.61 -7.50
C ILE A 81 -8.84 -4.13 -8.86
N ASP A 82 -9.19 -2.85 -8.99
CA ASP A 82 -9.63 -2.25 -10.26
C ASP A 82 -8.54 -2.40 -11.33
N ALA A 83 -7.28 -2.14 -10.98
CA ALA A 83 -6.16 -2.31 -11.90
C ALA A 83 -6.01 -3.76 -12.39
N TRP A 84 -6.16 -4.78 -11.52
CA TRP A 84 -6.13 -6.18 -11.95
C TRP A 84 -7.34 -6.57 -12.80
N VAL A 85 -8.53 -6.03 -12.50
CA VAL A 85 -9.74 -6.24 -13.31
C VAL A 85 -9.56 -5.64 -14.72
N ARG A 86 -9.05 -4.41 -14.83
CA ARG A 86 -8.77 -3.76 -16.13
C ARG A 86 -7.77 -4.56 -16.97
N ARG A 87 -6.84 -5.26 -16.32
CA ARG A 87 -5.88 -6.16 -16.98
C ARG A 87 -6.43 -7.56 -17.27
N GLY A 88 -7.62 -7.90 -16.77
CA GLY A 88 -8.28 -9.20 -16.96
C GLY A 88 -7.81 -10.32 -16.01
N ASP A 89 -6.96 -10.03 -15.02
CA ASP A 89 -6.50 -11.02 -14.04
C ASP A 89 -7.46 -11.08 -12.85
N MET A 90 -8.60 -11.73 -13.07
CA MET A 90 -9.64 -11.91 -12.05
C MET A 90 -9.17 -12.74 -10.86
N LEU A 91 -8.15 -13.60 -11.04
CA LEU A 91 -7.62 -14.42 -9.97
C LEU A 91 -6.90 -13.56 -8.93
N ARG A 92 -6.05 -12.63 -9.38
CA ARG A 92 -5.38 -11.68 -8.49
C ARG A 92 -6.32 -10.68 -7.87
N ALA A 93 -7.27 -10.15 -8.65
CA ALA A 93 -8.32 -9.28 -8.12
C ALA A 93 -9.09 -9.96 -6.96
N ARG A 94 -9.46 -11.24 -7.14
CA ARG A 94 -10.14 -12.02 -6.08
C ARG A 94 -9.26 -12.26 -4.86
N LYS A 95 -7.96 -12.54 -5.05
CA LYS A 95 -7.01 -12.74 -3.94
C LYS A 95 -6.89 -11.47 -3.09
N LEU A 96 -6.80 -10.30 -3.72
CA LEU A 96 -6.76 -9.02 -3.01
C LEU A 96 -8.06 -8.72 -2.26
N LEU A 97 -9.21 -9.03 -2.86
CA LEU A 97 -10.51 -8.90 -2.19
C LEU A 97 -10.59 -9.82 -0.95
N GLN A 98 -10.11 -11.06 -1.06
CA GLN A 98 -10.02 -11.96 0.09
C GLN A 98 -9.08 -11.40 1.14
N GLN A 99 -7.89 -10.93 0.76
CA GLN A 99 -6.94 -10.34 1.70
C GLN A 99 -7.54 -9.14 2.45
N MET A 100 -8.27 -8.27 1.76
CA MET A 100 -9.00 -7.15 2.37
C MET A 100 -9.97 -7.62 3.47
N GLN A 101 -10.70 -8.71 3.22
CA GLN A 101 -11.61 -9.32 4.20
C GLN A 101 -10.84 -9.93 5.39
N TRP A 102 -9.72 -10.60 5.14
CA TRP A 102 -8.85 -11.16 6.18
C TRP A 102 -8.26 -10.08 7.10
N GLU A 103 -7.85 -8.95 6.53
CA GLU A 103 -7.36 -7.78 7.28
C GLU A 103 -8.50 -6.98 7.95
N ARG A 104 -9.75 -7.44 7.83
CA ARG A 104 -10.97 -6.81 8.37
C ARG A 104 -11.16 -5.36 7.92
N VAL A 105 -10.70 -5.04 6.71
CA VAL A 105 -10.94 -3.73 6.11
C VAL A 105 -12.36 -3.76 5.52
N PRO A 106 -13.30 -2.94 6.04
CA PRO A 106 -14.66 -2.96 5.54
C PRO A 106 -14.68 -2.47 4.08
N PRO A 107 -15.47 -3.08 3.18
CA PRO A 107 -15.69 -2.52 1.86
C PRO A 107 -16.24 -1.10 1.97
N SER A 108 -15.78 -0.22 1.08
CA SER A 108 -16.39 1.11 0.95
C SER A 108 -17.78 0.92 0.36
N LEU A 109 -18.78 1.49 1.03
CA LEU A 109 -20.17 1.57 0.55
C LEU A 109 -20.30 2.69 -0.48
#